data_AF-A0A1G7DT06-F1
#
_entry.id   AF-A0A1G7DT06-F1
#
_cell.length_a   1.000
_cell.length_b   1.000
_cell.length_c   1.000
_cell.angle_alpha   90.00
_cell.angle_beta   90.00
_cell.angle_gamma   90.00
#
_symmetry.space_group_name_H-M   'P 1'
#
loop_
_entity.id
_entity.type
_entity.pdbx_description
1 polymer ?
#
loop_
_entity_poly.entity_id
_entity_poly.type
_entity_poly.pdbx_seq_one_letter_code
_entity_poly.pdbx_strand_id
1 'polypeptide(L)'
;MPDPIVETIDTTLANHKAEDVVHIDLAGKSDYADAMVIASGQSARHVGALADHLVEALKAEGLRPTVEGAAQCDWVLIDAGDVVVHVFRPEVRAFYNLEKMWGAPVPAMRRSGMTGAPEMMAGVMAVRSPVAMAASR
;
A
#
# COMPACT_ATOMS: atom_id res chain seq x y z
N MET A 1 -16.74 -13.08 -9.28
CA MET A 1 -16.63 -11.62 -9.44
C MET A 1 -15.45 -11.17 -8.60
N PRO A 2 -14.69 -10.14 -9.02
CA PRO A 2 -13.77 -9.49 -8.09
C PRO A 2 -14.54 -9.06 -6.85
N ASP A 3 -13.87 -9.05 -5.71
CA ASP A 3 -14.43 -8.53 -4.46
C ASP A 3 -14.89 -7.07 -4.70
N PRO A 4 -16.14 -6.70 -4.35
CA PRO A 4 -16.64 -5.33 -4.51
C PRO A 4 -15.70 -4.27 -3.91
N ILE A 5 -15.01 -4.60 -2.81
CA ILE A 5 -14.07 -3.69 -2.16
C ILE A 5 -12.83 -3.46 -3.02
N VAL A 6 -12.32 -4.50 -3.70
CA VAL A 6 -11.18 -4.38 -4.62
C VAL A 6 -11.56 -3.52 -5.83
N GLU A 7 -12.77 -3.68 -6.36
CA GLU A 7 -13.26 -2.83 -7.46
C GLU A 7 -13.36 -1.34 -7.06
N THR A 8 -13.84 -1.07 -5.84
CA THR A 8 -13.86 0.30 -5.29
C THR A 8 -12.45 0.88 -5.14
N ILE A 9 -11.50 0.08 -4.64
CA ILE A 9 -10.09 0.47 -4.52
C ILE A 9 -9.51 0.78 -5.90
N ASP A 10 -9.68 -0.10 -6.88
CA ASP A 10 -9.13 0.07 -8.24
C ASP A 10 -9.71 1.29 -8.93
N THR A 11 -11.03 1.49 -8.82
CA THR A 11 -11.71 2.67 -9.36
C THR A 11 -11.18 3.96 -8.74
N THR A 12 -10.95 3.96 -7.43
CA THR A 12 -10.42 5.12 -6.70
C THR A 12 -8.98 5.40 -7.14
N LEU A 13 -8.11 4.39 -7.14
CA LEU A 13 -6.73 4.51 -7.60
C LEU A 13 -6.64 5.03 -9.04
N ALA A 14 -7.47 4.50 -9.95
CA ALA A 14 -7.51 4.93 -11.34
C ALA A 14 -7.98 6.38 -11.50
N ASN A 15 -9.07 6.77 -10.84
CA ASN A 15 -9.62 8.14 -10.89
C ASN A 15 -8.62 9.18 -10.39
N HIS A 16 -7.80 8.79 -9.41
CA HIS A 16 -6.81 9.65 -8.80
C HIS A 16 -5.39 9.46 -9.36
N LYS A 17 -5.24 8.76 -10.48
CA LYS A 17 -3.99 8.61 -11.24
C LYS A 17 -2.85 7.95 -10.44
N ALA A 18 -3.17 6.98 -9.61
CA ALA A 18 -2.16 6.11 -9.03
C ALA A 18 -1.40 5.35 -10.14
N GLU A 19 -0.12 5.10 -9.90
CA GLU A 19 0.75 4.38 -10.81
C GLU A 19 1.06 2.97 -10.28
N ASP A 20 1.42 2.08 -11.20
CA ASP A 20 1.99 0.77 -10.90
C ASP A 20 1.16 -0.07 -9.92
N VAL A 21 -0.17 -0.08 -10.08
CA VAL A 21 -1.07 -0.85 -9.20
C VAL A 21 -0.80 -2.35 -9.39
N VAL A 22 -0.52 -3.05 -8.30
CA VAL A 22 -0.24 -4.49 -8.24
C VAL A 22 -1.14 -5.12 -7.20
N HIS A 23 -1.82 -6.20 -7.58
CA HIS A 23 -2.61 -7.03 -6.67
C HIS A 23 -1.81 -8.27 -6.28
N ILE A 24 -1.88 -8.61 -5.01
CA ILE A 24 -1.26 -9.79 -4.42
C ILE A 24 -2.35 -10.57 -3.70
N ASP A 25 -2.59 -11.78 -4.20
CA ASP A 25 -3.51 -12.73 -3.58
C ASP A 25 -2.86 -13.35 -2.32
N LEU A 26 -3.47 -13.07 -1.17
CA LEU A 26 -3.05 -13.56 0.13
C LEU A 26 -3.95 -14.67 0.67
N ALA A 27 -5.04 -15.00 -0.03
CA ALA A 27 -6.00 -16.00 0.42
C ALA A 27 -5.30 -17.34 0.68
N GLY A 28 -5.44 -17.86 1.90
CA GLY A 28 -4.81 -19.10 2.35
C GLY A 28 -3.28 -19.03 2.53
N LYS A 29 -2.66 -17.86 2.38
CA LYS A 29 -1.23 -17.60 2.65
C LYS A 29 -1.01 -16.77 3.92
N SER A 30 -2.03 -16.06 4.37
CA SER A 30 -2.00 -15.19 5.53
C SER A 30 -3.37 -15.18 6.23
N ASP A 31 -3.37 -15.20 7.56
CA ASP A 31 -4.60 -15.00 8.35
C ASP A 31 -4.93 -13.50 8.56
N TYR A 32 -4.10 -12.60 8.01
CA TYR A 32 -4.23 -11.15 8.22
C TYR A 32 -5.18 -10.48 7.23
N ALA A 33 -5.16 -10.89 5.96
CA ALA A 33 -5.98 -10.33 4.88
C ALA A 33 -5.99 -11.33 3.71
N ASP A 34 -7.03 -11.26 2.87
CA ASP A 34 -7.19 -12.09 1.68
C ASP A 34 -6.56 -11.45 0.43
N ALA A 35 -6.44 -10.12 0.40
CA ALA A 35 -5.80 -9.41 -0.70
C ALA A 35 -4.91 -8.26 -0.21
N MET A 36 -3.80 -8.04 -0.93
CA MET A 36 -2.97 -6.84 -0.80
C MET A 36 -2.93 -6.10 -2.14
N VAL A 37 -3.17 -4.79 -2.09
CA VAL A 37 -3.01 -3.88 -3.23
C VAL A 37 -1.83 -2.96 -2.96
N ILE A 38 -0.93 -2.82 -3.93
CA ILE A 38 0.23 -1.93 -3.85
C ILE A 38 0.14 -0.93 -4.99
N ALA A 39 0.18 0.36 -4.68
CA ALA A 39 0.10 1.45 -5.63
C ALA A 39 1.15 2.51 -5.36
N SER A 40 1.42 3.36 -6.35
CA SER A 40 2.38 4.45 -6.25
C SER A 40 1.78 5.83 -6.51
N GLY A 41 2.16 6.80 -5.67
CA GLY A 41 1.87 8.23 -5.84
C GLY A 41 3.16 8.98 -6.17
N GLN A 42 3.12 9.84 -7.18
CA GLN A 42 4.30 10.57 -7.70
C GLN A 42 4.95 11.57 -6.72
N SER A 43 4.32 11.88 -5.59
CA SER A 43 4.86 12.77 -4.55
C SER A 43 4.17 12.49 -3.22
N ALA A 44 4.74 12.95 -2.08
CA ALA A 44 4.11 12.82 -0.77
C ALA A 44 2.69 13.41 -0.74
N ARG A 45 2.47 14.57 -1.36
CA ARG A 45 1.13 15.17 -1.48
C ARG A 45 0.16 14.26 -2.24
N HIS A 46 0.63 13.62 -3.31
CA HIS A 46 -0.19 12.71 -4.10
C HIS A 46 -0.51 11.43 -3.33
N VAL A 47 0.46 10.86 -2.61
CA VAL A 47 0.25 9.71 -1.73
C VAL A 47 -0.78 10.02 -0.65
N GLY A 48 -0.68 11.18 0.01
CA GLY A 48 -1.66 11.61 1.01
C GLY A 48 -3.07 11.73 0.42
N ALA A 49 -3.20 12.40 -0.73
CA ALA A 49 -4.49 12.53 -1.40
C ALA A 49 -5.09 11.18 -1.82
N LEU A 50 -4.28 10.24 -2.34
CA LEU A 50 -4.71 8.89 -2.66
C LEU A 50 -5.23 8.17 -1.41
N ALA A 51 -4.52 8.28 -0.29
CA ALA A 51 -4.94 7.68 0.96
C ALA A 51 -6.28 8.25 1.47
N ASP A 52 -6.44 9.57 1.43
CA ASP A 52 -7.69 10.23 1.83
C ASP A 52 -8.87 9.75 0.98
N HIS A 53 -8.71 9.72 -0.35
CA HIS A 53 -9.76 9.28 -1.26
C HIS A 53 -10.12 7.80 -1.08
N LEU A 54 -9.13 6.93 -0.84
CA LEU A 54 -9.38 5.52 -0.51
C LEU A 54 -10.16 5.39 0.79
N VAL A 55 -9.79 6.13 1.83
CA VAL A 55 -10.50 6.11 3.11
C VAL A 55 -11.93 6.58 2.97
N GLU A 56 -12.17 7.65 2.19
CA GLU A 56 -13.52 8.15 1.90
C GLU A 56 -14.36 7.10 1.14
N ALA A 57 -13.80 6.50 0.09
CA ALA A 57 -14.49 5.47 -0.70
C ALA A 57 -14.82 4.23 0.13
N LEU A 58 -13.86 3.71 0.91
CA LEU A 58 -14.06 2.55 1.77
C LEU A 58 -15.08 2.81 2.88
N LYS A 59 -15.11 4.02 3.44
CA LYS A 59 -16.16 4.41 4.41
C LYS A 59 -17.55 4.46 3.76
N ALA A 60 -17.65 4.85 2.49
CA ALA A 60 -18.90 4.84 1.75
C ALA A 60 -19.45 3.42 1.53
N GLU A 61 -18.56 2.42 1.43
CA GLU A 61 -18.88 0.98 1.43
C GLU A 61 -19.22 0.43 2.83
N GLY A 62 -19.26 1.27 3.86
CA GLY A 62 -19.60 0.88 5.23
C GLY A 62 -18.44 0.29 6.04
N LEU A 63 -17.21 0.29 5.48
CA LEU A 63 -16.01 -0.15 6.19
C LEU A 63 -15.49 0.90 7.16
N ARG A 64 -14.61 0.47 8.06
CA ARG A 64 -13.92 1.33 9.03
C ARG A 64 -12.41 1.16 8.89
N PRO A 65 -11.81 1.68 7.81
CA PRO A 65 -10.39 1.47 7.56
C PRO A 65 -9.54 2.18 8.61
N THR A 66 -8.42 1.56 8.97
CA THR A 66 -7.36 2.20 9.77
C THR A 66 -6.24 2.68 8.84
N VAL A 67 -5.54 3.74 9.24
CA VAL A 67 -4.51 4.39 8.41
C VAL A 67 -3.26 4.59 9.24
N GLU A 68 -2.12 4.22 8.67
CA GLU A 68 -0.81 4.40 9.29
C GLU A 68 0.16 5.05 8.29
N GLY A 69 1.15 5.81 8.79
CA GLY A 69 2.17 6.47 7.94
C GLY A 69 1.72 7.77 7.26
N ALA A 70 0.46 8.20 7.45
CA ALA A 70 -0.11 9.41 6.84
C ALA A 70 0.62 10.73 7.19
N ALA A 71 1.38 10.78 8.30
CA ALA A 71 2.09 12.00 8.70
C ALA A 71 3.20 12.40 7.70
N GLN A 72 3.91 11.42 7.13
CA GLN A 72 5.01 11.66 6.19
C GLN A 72 4.57 11.46 4.73
N CYS A 73 3.55 10.63 4.49
CA CYS A 73 3.05 10.30 3.14
C CYS A 73 4.12 9.75 2.18
N ASP A 74 5.19 9.19 2.71
CA ASP A 74 6.20 8.48 1.92
C ASP A 74 5.78 7.01 1.70
N TRP A 75 5.08 6.45 2.68
CA TRP A 75 4.37 5.17 2.63
C TRP A 75 3.15 5.28 3.55
N VAL A 76 1.97 5.03 3.00
CA VAL A 76 0.72 4.93 3.74
C VAL A 76 0.18 3.51 3.63
N LEU A 77 -0.20 2.96 4.79
CA LEU A 77 -0.92 1.69 4.91
C LEU A 77 -2.38 2.00 5.21
N ILE A 78 -3.29 1.36 4.48
CA ILE A 78 -4.73 1.41 4.71
C ILE A 78 -5.20 -0.03 4.90
N ASP A 79 -5.63 -0.36 6.10
CA ASP A 79 -6.17 -1.67 6.45
C ASP A 79 -7.70 -1.58 6.42
N ALA A 80 -8.32 -2.36 5.52
CA ALA A 80 -9.76 -2.42 5.33
C ALA A 80 -10.35 -3.78 5.75
N GLY A 81 -9.64 -4.55 6.60
CA GLY A 81 -9.99 -5.91 6.98
C GLY A 81 -9.44 -6.92 5.97
N ASP A 82 -10.30 -7.48 5.12
CA ASP A 82 -9.92 -8.54 4.18
C ASP A 82 -9.02 -8.04 3.03
N VAL A 83 -8.92 -6.71 2.85
CA VAL A 83 -8.05 -6.07 1.86
C VAL A 83 -7.15 -5.04 2.54
N VAL A 84 -5.86 -5.09 2.24
CA VAL A 84 -4.87 -4.10 2.69
C VAL A 84 -4.26 -3.35 1.51
N VAL A 85 -4.22 -2.02 1.59
CA VAL A 85 -3.69 -1.16 0.52
C VAL A 85 -2.42 -0.46 0.99
N HIS A 86 -1.36 -0.57 0.20
CA HIS A 86 -0.11 0.15 0.40
C HIS A 86 0.05 1.20 -0.70
N VAL A 87 0.15 2.46 -0.30
CA VAL A 87 0.43 3.57 -1.23
C VAL A 87 1.81 4.12 -0.94
N PHE A 88 2.70 4.04 -1.93
CA PHE A 88 4.11 4.41 -1.79
C PHE A 88 4.50 5.59 -2.67
N ARG A 89 5.54 6.31 -2.26
CA ARG A 89 6.41 6.98 -3.22
C ARG A 89 7.27 5.96 -3.98
N PRO A 90 7.51 6.14 -5.30
CA PRO A 90 8.25 5.18 -6.12
C PRO A 90 9.61 4.75 -5.52
N GLU A 91 10.38 5.69 -5.01
CA GLU A 91 11.69 5.45 -4.40
C GLU A 91 11.62 4.64 -3.10
N VAL A 92 10.55 4.81 -2.32
CA VAL A 92 10.31 4.08 -1.08
C VAL A 92 9.85 2.66 -1.40
N ARG A 93 8.94 2.53 -2.38
CA ARG A 93 8.49 1.22 -2.89
C ARG A 93 9.64 0.36 -3.36
N ALA A 94 10.55 0.94 -4.14
CA ALA A 94 11.71 0.22 -4.67
C ALA A 94 12.69 -0.24 -3.56
N PHE A 95 12.78 0.52 -2.47
CA PHE A 95 13.61 0.15 -1.32
C PHE A 95 13.03 -1.05 -0.56
N TYR A 96 11.72 -1.02 -0.25
CA TYR A 96 11.07 -2.09 0.51
C TYR A 96 10.72 -3.33 -0.33
N ASN A 97 10.38 -3.13 -1.61
CA ASN A 97 10.15 -4.16 -2.61
C ASN A 97 9.24 -5.31 -2.11
N LEU A 98 8.08 -4.94 -1.56
CA LEU A 98 7.13 -5.88 -0.98
C LEU A 98 6.71 -6.95 -1.98
N GLU A 99 6.56 -6.57 -3.25
CA GLU A 99 6.20 -7.47 -4.35
C GLU A 99 7.14 -8.67 -4.42
N LYS A 100 8.46 -8.45 -4.29
CA LYS A 100 9.44 -9.53 -4.32
C LYS A 100 9.29 -10.49 -3.15
N MET A 101 8.95 -9.99 -1.95
CA MET A 101 8.75 -10.83 -0.77
C MET A 101 7.55 -11.77 -0.93
N TRP A 102 6.52 -11.32 -1.66
CA TRP A 102 5.29 -12.09 -1.91
C TRP A 102 5.24 -12.75 -3.29
N GLY A 103 6.36 -12.76 -4.04
CA GLY A 103 6.45 -13.40 -5.36
C GLY A 103 5.64 -12.69 -6.47
N ALA A 104 5.29 -11.42 -6.28
CA ALA A 104 4.53 -10.61 -7.22
C ALA A 104 5.45 -9.83 -8.20
N PRO A 105 4.92 -9.38 -9.36
CA PRO A 105 5.68 -8.58 -10.31
C PRO A 105 6.16 -7.26 -9.70
N VAL A 106 7.44 -6.95 -9.87
CA VAL A 106 8.04 -5.69 -9.44
C VAL A 106 7.98 -4.68 -10.59
N PRO A 107 7.37 -3.49 -10.42
CA PRO A 107 7.39 -2.45 -11.44
C PRO A 107 8.82 -1.99 -11.78
N ALA A 108 9.05 -1.57 -13.03
CA ALA A 108 10.36 -1.10 -13.46
C ALA A 108 10.72 0.23 -12.76
N MET A 109 11.87 0.27 -12.07
CA MET A 109 12.37 1.45 -11.36
C MET A 109 12.47 2.68 -12.28
N ARG A 110 11.65 3.70 -12.03
CA ARG A 110 11.75 5.01 -12.67
C ARG A 110 12.85 5.82 -11.97
N ARG A 111 13.94 6.13 -12.67
CA ARG A 111 15.07 6.89 -12.11
C ARG A 111 14.66 8.33 -11.79
N SER A 112 14.45 8.66 -10.51
CA SER A 112 14.47 10.03 -10.02
C SER A 112 15.09 10.10 -8.62
N GLY A 113 15.77 11.21 -8.32
CA GLY A 113 16.85 11.38 -7.34
C GLY A 113 16.65 10.79 -5.93
N MET A 114 17.63 10.01 -5.48
CA MET A 114 17.76 9.56 -4.10
C MET A 114 18.35 10.67 -3.21
N THR A 115 17.58 11.18 -2.25
CA THR A 115 18.11 11.88 -1.08
C THR A 115 17.21 11.62 0.13
N GLY A 116 17.70 10.93 1.18
CA GLY A 116 17.01 10.87 2.51
C GLY A 116 16.77 9.50 3.18
N ALA A 117 17.30 8.38 2.67
CA ALA A 117 16.96 7.02 3.14
C ALA A 117 17.19 6.64 4.63
N PRO A 118 18.11 7.21 5.44
CA PRO A 118 18.42 6.61 6.75
C PRO A 118 17.51 7.03 7.92
N GLU A 119 16.87 8.20 7.91
CA GLU A 119 16.06 8.68 9.06
C GLU A 119 14.63 8.10 9.10
N MET A 120 14.16 7.52 8.00
CA MET A 120 12.80 7.01 7.83
C MET A 120 12.55 5.63 8.49
N MET A 121 13.60 5.01 9.05
CA MET A 121 13.60 3.59 9.44
C MET A 121 12.99 3.29 10.82
N ALA A 122 12.89 4.27 11.73
CA ALA A 122 12.55 4.01 13.13
C ALA A 122 11.03 3.94 13.43
N GLY A 123 10.19 4.61 12.62
CA GLY A 123 8.74 4.70 12.89
C GLY A 123 7.91 3.57 12.29
N VAL A 124 8.35 3.01 11.17
CA VAL A 124 7.57 2.07 10.35
C VAL A 124 7.80 0.61 10.75
N MET A 125 8.95 0.26 11.33
CA MET A 125 9.20 -1.10 11.83
C MET A 125 8.45 -1.45 13.12
N ALA A 126 7.79 -0.45 13.75
CA ALA A 126 6.96 -0.65 14.95
C ALA A 126 5.46 -0.78 14.63
N VAL A 127 5.05 -0.43 13.40
CA VAL A 127 3.77 -0.88 12.84
C VAL A 127 3.88 -2.39 12.67
N ARG A 128 2.83 -3.10 13.04
CA ARG A 128 2.70 -4.56 12.91
C ARG A 128 2.64 -4.95 11.44
N SER A 129 3.73 -4.73 10.70
CA SER A 129 3.84 -5.10 9.31
C SER A 129 3.76 -6.63 9.21
N PRO A 130 2.84 -7.18 8.41
CA PRO A 130 2.78 -8.61 8.13
C PRO A 130 4.11 -9.17 7.59
N VAL A 131 4.97 -8.31 7.02
CA VAL A 131 6.32 -8.65 6.57
C VAL A 131 7.18 -9.24 7.69
N ALA A 132 7.08 -8.72 8.93
CA ALA A 132 7.82 -9.26 10.06
C ALA A 132 7.21 -10.55 10.63
N MET A 133 5.87 -10.71 10.53
CA MET A 133 5.16 -11.90 11.03
C MET A 133 5.26 -13.10 10.08
N ALA A 134 5.26 -12.89 8.76
CA ALA A 134 5.41 -13.95 7.77
C ALA A 134 6.85 -14.50 7.70
N ALA A 135 7.86 -13.67 8.00
CA ALA A 135 9.27 -14.08 8.03
C ALA A 135 9.69 -14.80 9.34
N SER A 136 8.78 -14.94 10.31
CA SER A 136 9.06 -15.51 11.63
C SER A 136 8.69 -17.00 11.77
N ARG A 137 8.58 -17.75 10.66
CA ARG A 137 8.38 -19.21 10.68
C ARG A 137 9.24 -19.91 9.64
#